data_AF-A0A9D8V6Z7-F1
#
_entry.id   AF-A0A9D8V6Z7-F1
#
_cell.length_a   1.000
_cell.length_b   1.000
_cell.length_c   1.000
_cell.angle_alpha   90.00
_cell.angle_beta   90.00
_cell.angle_gamma   90.00
#
_symmetry.space_group_name_H-M   'P 1'
#
loop_
_entity.id
_entity.type
_entity.pdbx_description
1 polymer ?
#
loop_
_entity_poly.entity_id
_entity_poly.type
_entity_poly.pdbx_seq_one_letter_code
_entity_poly.pdbx_strand_id
1 'polypeptide(L)'
;MRRFFLLLLIAGLTACGGGGGGGSSTSLPAPEPEPTEPAEDATPLNIIDAVPSSTVNTEPSLSDAAFAHLGHSDLNINLRGECPGFSGTTLRRQLFDLSEIAFDELLDHRITCDLGQNSTYTLSASGARSNDAAFVAEHTISTTSGSPEGLMVEATTELARGTVDDMFFGYIVGALIEELDLPDAVESLILATLFEIAGANWDNLVNPDALYDVRTERVRYLSSEPDGSPNSELTGLIAYPVANAPSFVSRDKMIVLMHATSSTPSEQDPADAWFILANQFASRGYLVVAADNYGRGGTAEAPETYLLANRTARNTHHLVTAVMNNNTYDSVYDGNAVTIIGYSQGGHSAMAYYQHLASHQTNIDVQEVYAGGAPHDLYQTFRGVLEFLDGRCNGNDYCRYVDEETTVPFATDRILPGITAYTSSGFTLAELTDGESLDNALVSGFLANEPAYDDLKVMLQLNSFTNLVSASAFTGTSSIVHLYHSEYDRLVPHANTADLAAVLADSVNLDFHENRCNSDGYETIFNLTDKVGVLHTLCGLSVLDDAMEDLQ
;
A
#
# COMPACT_ATOMS: atom_id res chain seq x y z
N MET A 1 45.47 -28.73 -45.94
CA MET A 1 46.41 -29.46 -45.06
C MET A 1 45.69 -29.75 -43.76
N ARG A 2 45.70 -31.03 -43.37
CA ARG A 2 45.52 -31.67 -42.04
C ARG A 2 44.69 -30.95 -40.95
N ARG A 3 43.82 -31.57 -40.13
CA ARG A 3 43.29 -32.94 -39.88
C ARG A 3 42.36 -32.75 -38.65
N PHE A 4 41.09 -33.18 -38.68
CA PHE A 4 40.53 -34.43 -38.11
C PHE A 4 40.28 -34.47 -36.58
N PHE A 5 38.99 -34.68 -36.25
CA PHE A 5 38.40 -35.62 -35.27
C PHE A 5 38.59 -35.48 -33.74
N LEU A 6 37.44 -35.24 -33.09
CA LEU A 6 36.76 -36.08 -32.07
C LEU A 6 37.62 -36.93 -31.11
N LEU A 7 37.43 -36.75 -29.79
CA LEU A 7 37.29 -37.86 -28.85
C LEU A 7 36.76 -37.41 -27.47
N LEU A 8 35.64 -38.01 -27.09
CA LEU A 8 35.13 -38.15 -25.73
C LEU A 8 36.06 -39.08 -24.92
N LEU A 9 36.32 -38.78 -23.65
CA LEU A 9 36.66 -39.81 -22.67
C LEU A 9 36.22 -39.39 -21.26
N ILE A 10 35.46 -40.30 -20.64
CA ILE A 10 34.89 -40.27 -19.29
C ILE A 10 35.84 -41.01 -18.33
N ALA A 11 36.04 -40.45 -17.13
CA ALA A 11 36.26 -41.08 -15.81
C ALA A 11 37.04 -40.07 -14.92
N GLY A 12 36.75 -39.78 -13.64
CA GLY A 12 35.73 -40.16 -12.66
C GLY A 12 36.11 -39.50 -11.32
N LEU A 13 35.12 -38.93 -10.62
CA LEU A 13 34.95 -38.67 -9.16
C LEU A 13 36.18 -38.32 -8.28
N THR A 14 36.20 -37.14 -7.62
CA THR A 14 35.61 -36.90 -6.26
C THR A 14 35.81 -35.46 -5.75
N ALA A 15 34.68 -34.84 -5.34
CA ALA A 15 34.40 -34.11 -4.09
C ALA A 15 34.87 -32.66 -3.78
N CYS A 16 33.91 -31.94 -3.16
CA CYS A 16 33.87 -30.61 -2.54
C CYS A 16 33.75 -29.42 -3.52
N GLY A 17 32.60 -28.77 -3.75
CA GLY A 17 31.35 -28.65 -2.98
C GLY A 17 31.32 -27.33 -2.21
N GLY A 18 30.56 -26.35 -2.72
CA GLY A 18 30.39 -25.03 -2.10
C GLY A 18 29.46 -24.15 -2.94
N GLY A 19 28.18 -24.53 -3.03
CA GLY A 19 27.12 -23.69 -3.57
C GLY A 19 26.64 -22.73 -2.48
N GLY A 20 26.59 -21.44 -2.81
CA GLY A 20 25.95 -20.42 -1.98
C GLY A 20 24.44 -20.63 -2.02
N GLY A 21 23.86 -20.92 -0.86
CA GLY A 21 22.41 -21.02 -0.69
C GLY A 21 21.82 -19.63 -0.53
N GLY A 22 20.88 -19.28 -1.40
CA GLY A 22 19.83 -18.32 -1.06
C GLY A 22 18.96 -18.96 0.03
N GLY A 23 18.79 -18.25 1.14
CA GLY A 23 17.91 -18.68 2.22
C GLY A 23 16.46 -18.45 1.80
N SER A 24 15.79 -19.49 1.28
CA SER A 24 14.34 -19.53 1.35
C SER A 24 13.95 -19.82 2.81
N SER A 25 13.28 -18.88 3.46
CA SER A 25 12.54 -19.13 4.70
C SER A 25 11.35 -20.03 4.37
N THR A 26 11.60 -21.34 4.28
CA THR A 26 10.51 -22.32 4.14
C THR A 26 9.68 -22.31 5.42
N SER A 27 8.41 -21.94 5.32
CA SER A 27 7.41 -22.26 6.34
C SER A 27 7.47 -23.76 6.62
N LEU A 28 7.59 -24.13 7.89
CA LEU A 28 7.39 -25.53 8.28
C LEU A 28 5.89 -25.80 8.16
N PRO A 29 5.47 -26.85 7.44
CA PRO A 29 4.07 -27.24 7.40
C PRO A 29 3.55 -27.43 8.82
N ALA A 30 2.33 -26.96 9.11
CA ALA A 30 1.68 -27.28 10.37
C ALA A 30 1.75 -28.80 10.62
N PRO A 31 2.01 -29.27 11.86
CA PRO A 31 2.13 -30.69 12.16
C PRO A 31 0.93 -31.48 11.62
N GLU A 32 1.21 -32.62 10.97
CA GLU A 32 0.18 -33.55 10.54
C GLU A 32 -0.58 -34.04 11.78
N PRO A 33 -1.90 -33.85 11.86
CA PRO A 33 -2.64 -34.06 13.11
C PRO A 33 -2.85 -35.55 13.40
N GLU A 34 -2.77 -35.92 14.68
CA GLU A 34 -3.22 -37.24 15.14
C GLU A 34 -4.74 -37.39 14.94
N PRO A 35 -5.24 -38.60 14.61
CA PRO A 35 -6.67 -38.82 14.41
C PRO A 35 -7.43 -38.61 15.73
N THR A 36 -8.21 -37.54 15.80
CA THR A 36 -9.16 -37.30 16.90
C THR A 36 -10.56 -37.78 16.52
N GLU A 37 -11.32 -38.28 17.51
CA GLU A 37 -12.76 -38.50 17.34
C GLU A 37 -13.45 -37.16 16.99
N PRO A 38 -14.51 -37.18 16.17
CA PRO A 38 -15.14 -35.95 15.68
C PRO A 38 -15.62 -35.12 16.87
N ALA A 39 -15.07 -33.91 17.02
CA ALA A 39 -15.51 -32.95 18.01
C ALA A 39 -16.99 -32.61 17.73
N GLU A 40 -17.86 -32.75 18.73
CA GLU A 40 -19.30 -32.43 18.60
C GLU A 40 -19.54 -30.92 18.37
N ASP A 41 -18.58 -30.05 18.74
CA ASP A 41 -18.62 -28.59 18.56
C ASP A 41 -17.35 -28.06 17.88
N ALA A 42 -17.49 -27.06 16.99
CA ALA A 42 -16.37 -26.43 16.29
C ALA A 42 -15.48 -25.59 17.24
N THR A 43 -14.16 -25.64 17.05
CA THR A 43 -13.19 -24.90 17.85
C THR A 43 -13.22 -23.40 17.50
N PRO A 44 -13.42 -22.49 18.46
CA PRO A 44 -13.42 -21.07 18.18
C PRO A 44 -12.01 -20.56 17.83
N LEU A 45 -11.92 -19.72 16.80
CA LEU A 45 -10.72 -18.98 16.41
C LEU A 45 -10.83 -17.53 16.86
N ASN A 46 -9.76 -16.99 17.41
CA ASN A 46 -9.71 -15.61 17.88
C ASN A 46 -9.55 -14.65 16.70
N ILE A 47 -10.39 -13.61 16.66
CA ILE A 47 -10.22 -12.49 15.75
C ILE A 47 -9.07 -11.61 16.24
N ILE A 48 -8.14 -11.31 15.35
CA ILE A 48 -6.92 -10.54 15.67
C ILE A 48 -6.96 -9.11 15.12
N ASP A 49 -7.77 -8.86 14.09
CA ASP A 49 -8.08 -7.53 13.59
C ASP A 49 -9.49 -7.54 13.01
N ALA A 50 -10.24 -6.46 13.20
CA ALA A 50 -11.55 -6.29 12.58
C ALA A 50 -11.90 -4.82 12.44
N VAL A 51 -12.44 -4.47 11.27
CA VAL A 51 -12.94 -3.14 10.97
C VAL A 51 -14.28 -3.29 10.22
N PRO A 52 -15.40 -2.84 10.79
CA PRO A 52 -15.52 -2.22 12.11
C PRO A 52 -15.28 -3.21 13.26
N SER A 53 -14.77 -2.72 14.38
CA SER A 53 -14.63 -3.46 15.64
C SER A 53 -16.01 -3.77 16.22
N SER A 54 -16.12 -4.89 16.95
CA SER A 54 -17.37 -5.30 17.59
C SER A 54 -17.79 -4.38 18.74
N THR A 55 -16.92 -3.48 19.18
CA THR A 55 -17.17 -2.55 20.29
C THR A 55 -17.72 -1.19 19.85
N VAL A 56 -17.79 -0.94 18.54
CA VAL A 56 -18.28 0.32 17.98
C VAL A 56 -19.47 0.09 17.05
N ASN A 57 -20.20 1.17 16.81
CA ASN A 57 -21.25 1.18 15.80
C ASN A 57 -20.70 1.83 14.54
N THR A 58 -20.85 1.17 13.40
CA THR A 58 -20.49 1.73 12.09
C THR A 58 -21.68 2.44 11.46
N GLU A 59 -21.43 3.28 10.45
CA GLU A 59 -22.49 3.94 9.72
C GLU A 59 -23.10 2.99 8.66
N PRO A 60 -24.44 2.84 8.60
CA PRO A 60 -25.11 1.98 7.62
C PRO A 60 -24.71 2.17 6.15
N SER A 61 -24.29 3.36 5.74
CA SER A 61 -23.84 3.60 4.36
C SER A 61 -22.43 3.08 4.07
N LEU A 62 -21.66 2.72 5.10
CA LEU A 62 -20.31 2.13 4.98
C LEU A 62 -20.44 0.61 4.99
N SER A 63 -20.78 0.05 3.84
CA SER A 63 -21.25 -1.34 3.66
C SER A 63 -20.17 -2.43 3.68
N ASP A 64 -18.90 -2.05 3.58
CA ASP A 64 -17.79 -2.99 3.59
C ASP A 64 -17.36 -3.32 5.04
N ALA A 65 -16.74 -4.47 5.24
CA ALA A 65 -16.21 -4.90 6.53
C ALA A 65 -15.08 -5.90 6.32
N ALA A 66 -14.20 -6.00 7.31
CA ALA A 66 -13.17 -7.03 7.32
C ALA A 66 -12.91 -7.55 8.72
N PHE A 67 -12.54 -8.82 8.81
CA PHE A 67 -11.96 -9.41 10.01
C PHE A 67 -10.94 -10.46 9.65
N ALA A 68 -9.89 -10.56 10.46
CA ALA A 68 -8.79 -11.49 10.25
C ALA A 68 -8.58 -12.39 11.47
N HIS A 69 -8.09 -13.59 11.21
CA HIS A 69 -7.68 -14.54 12.24
C HIS A 69 -6.56 -15.46 11.75
N LEU A 70 -5.83 -16.05 12.68
CA LEU A 70 -4.87 -17.11 12.38
C LEU A 70 -5.62 -18.39 12.01
N GLY A 71 -5.05 -19.19 11.10
CA GLY A 71 -5.65 -20.44 10.66
C GLY A 71 -4.66 -21.40 10.01
N HIS A 72 -5.21 -22.53 9.56
CA HIS A 72 -4.43 -23.57 8.91
C HIS A 72 -4.55 -23.48 7.39
N SER A 73 -3.46 -23.75 6.69
CA SER A 73 -3.41 -23.80 5.22
C SER A 73 -4.41 -24.79 4.60
N ASP A 74 -4.69 -25.90 5.28
CA ASP A 74 -5.65 -26.91 4.84
C ASP A 74 -7.10 -26.69 5.32
N LEU A 75 -7.38 -25.57 6.02
CA LEU A 75 -8.72 -25.24 6.48
C LEU A 75 -9.61 -24.85 5.31
N ASN A 76 -10.67 -25.59 5.01
CA ASN A 76 -11.64 -25.19 3.98
C ASN A 76 -12.71 -24.27 4.58
N ILE A 77 -12.74 -23.00 4.16
CA ILE A 77 -13.53 -21.94 4.80
C ILE A 77 -14.81 -21.64 4.02
N ASN A 78 -15.91 -21.54 4.73
CA ASN A 78 -17.19 -21.03 4.24
C ASN A 78 -17.57 -19.77 5.03
N LEU A 79 -17.75 -18.67 4.30
CA LEU A 79 -18.18 -17.40 4.86
C LEU A 79 -19.71 -17.30 4.84
N ARG A 80 -20.28 -16.82 5.95
CA ARG A 80 -21.71 -16.53 6.08
C ARG A 80 -21.92 -15.21 6.80
N GLY A 81 -22.87 -14.41 6.34
CA GLY A 81 -23.35 -13.23 7.03
C GLY A 81 -24.86 -13.19 7.09
N GLU A 82 -25.40 -12.64 8.18
CA GLU A 82 -26.84 -12.47 8.37
C GLU A 82 -27.42 -11.22 7.67
N CYS A 83 -26.55 -10.42 7.06
CA CYS A 83 -26.90 -9.21 6.33
C CYS A 83 -27.47 -9.54 4.91
N PRO A 84 -28.42 -8.75 4.39
CA PRO A 84 -28.76 -8.79 2.96
C PRO A 84 -27.56 -8.40 2.10
N GLY A 85 -27.54 -8.87 0.84
CA GLY A 85 -26.47 -8.54 -0.10
C GLY A 85 -25.11 -9.14 0.25
N PHE A 86 -25.04 -10.06 1.23
CA PHE A 86 -23.79 -10.66 1.70
C PHE A 86 -22.94 -11.21 0.55
N SER A 87 -21.72 -10.69 0.47
CA SER A 87 -20.64 -11.21 -0.35
C SER A 87 -19.38 -11.25 0.48
N GLY A 88 -18.58 -12.30 0.33
CA GLY A 88 -17.40 -12.53 1.14
C GLY A 88 -16.28 -13.21 0.36
N THR A 89 -15.07 -12.70 0.51
CA THR A 89 -13.84 -13.26 -0.04
C THR A 89 -12.83 -13.46 1.08
N THR A 90 -12.01 -14.51 1.02
CA THR A 90 -10.91 -14.73 1.96
C THR A 90 -9.58 -14.55 1.23
N LEU A 91 -8.78 -13.61 1.70
CA LEU A 91 -7.37 -13.49 1.36
C LEU A 91 -6.57 -14.38 2.30
N ARG A 92 -5.67 -15.20 1.75
CA ARG A 92 -4.78 -16.08 2.52
C ARG A 92 -3.37 -15.57 2.46
N ARG A 93 -2.71 -15.51 3.60
CA ARG A 93 -1.35 -15.02 3.76
C ARG A 93 -0.50 -16.05 4.47
N GLN A 94 0.69 -16.32 3.96
CA GLN A 94 1.68 -17.11 4.68
C GLN A 94 2.15 -16.34 5.91
N LEU A 95 2.40 -17.08 6.99
CA LEU A 95 3.00 -16.54 8.20
C LEU A 95 4.47 -16.93 8.31
N PHE A 96 5.26 -15.98 8.77
CA PHE A 96 6.70 -16.11 8.99
C PHE A 96 7.07 -15.77 10.43
N ASP A 97 8.14 -16.43 10.91
CA ASP A 97 8.86 -16.06 12.13
C ASP A 97 8.00 -15.93 13.41
N LEU A 98 6.91 -16.70 13.51
CA LEU A 98 6.13 -16.82 14.73
C LEU A 98 6.76 -17.83 15.68
N SER A 99 6.64 -17.58 16.98
CA SER A 99 7.03 -18.55 18.01
C SER A 99 6.05 -19.73 18.07
N GLU A 100 4.75 -19.43 17.89
CA GLU A 100 3.68 -20.40 17.86
C GLU A 100 3.50 -20.94 16.44
N ILE A 101 3.72 -22.25 16.28
CA ILE A 101 3.58 -22.97 14.99
C ILE A 101 2.22 -23.65 14.84
N ALA A 102 1.25 -23.31 15.69
CA ALA A 102 -0.09 -23.90 15.62
C ALA A 102 -0.78 -23.54 14.30
N PHE A 103 -0.56 -22.32 13.81
CA PHE A 103 -1.13 -21.79 12.57
C PHE A 103 -0.02 -21.40 11.60
N ASP A 104 -0.24 -21.64 10.31
CA ASP A 104 0.70 -21.37 9.22
C ASP A 104 0.18 -20.32 8.23
N GLU A 105 -1.09 -19.92 8.37
CA GLU A 105 -1.70 -18.87 7.57
C GLU A 105 -2.44 -17.82 8.41
N LEU A 106 -2.45 -16.61 7.87
CA LEU A 106 -3.33 -15.52 8.27
C LEU A 106 -4.48 -15.43 7.25
N LEU A 107 -5.70 -15.54 7.75
CA LEU A 107 -6.92 -15.53 6.97
C LEU A 107 -7.60 -14.17 7.15
N ASP A 108 -7.71 -13.41 6.08
CA ASP A 108 -8.21 -12.05 6.05
C ASP A 108 -9.51 -12.00 5.22
N HIS A 109 -10.64 -11.87 5.91
CA HIS A 109 -11.96 -11.94 5.30
C HIS A 109 -12.47 -10.56 4.94
N ARG A 110 -12.87 -10.40 3.67
CA ARG A 110 -13.34 -9.17 3.04
C ARG A 110 -14.81 -9.33 2.71
N ILE A 111 -15.65 -8.45 3.25
CA ILE A 111 -17.09 -8.65 3.30
C ILE A 111 -17.80 -7.38 2.85
N THR A 112 -18.84 -7.56 2.03
CA THR A 112 -19.78 -6.51 1.66
C THR A 112 -21.18 -6.91 2.11
N CYS A 113 -21.90 -5.98 2.73
CA CYS A 113 -23.23 -6.19 3.31
C CYS A 113 -24.11 -4.96 3.12
N ASP A 114 -25.39 -5.16 2.84
CA ASP A 114 -26.39 -4.09 2.97
C ASP A 114 -26.74 -3.90 4.45
N LEU A 115 -26.30 -2.80 5.05
CA LEU A 115 -26.47 -2.52 6.46
C LEU A 115 -27.73 -1.68 6.73
N GLY A 116 -28.60 -2.17 7.61
CA GLY A 116 -29.76 -1.43 8.12
C GLY A 116 -29.38 -0.51 9.28
N GLN A 117 -30.19 0.50 9.56
CA GLN A 117 -30.02 1.36 10.74
C GLN A 117 -30.33 0.61 12.04
N ASN A 118 -29.63 0.94 13.13
CA ASN A 118 -29.81 0.37 14.48
C ASN A 118 -29.92 -1.17 14.47
N SER A 119 -29.09 -1.81 13.66
CA SER A 119 -29.11 -3.24 13.41
C SER A 119 -27.79 -3.86 13.83
N THR A 120 -27.84 -5.14 14.19
CA THR A 120 -26.67 -5.94 14.53
C THR A 120 -26.66 -7.17 13.64
N TYR A 121 -25.51 -7.50 13.09
CA TYR A 121 -25.31 -8.63 12.17
C TYR A 121 -24.14 -9.48 12.65
N THR A 122 -24.30 -10.80 12.59
CA THR A 122 -23.20 -11.73 12.79
C THR A 122 -22.63 -12.19 11.45
N LEU A 123 -21.30 -12.15 11.36
CA LEU A 123 -20.49 -12.68 10.28
C LEU A 123 -19.71 -13.88 10.81
N SER A 124 -19.60 -14.94 10.04
CA SER A 124 -18.89 -16.14 10.45
C SER A 124 -18.01 -16.70 9.34
N ALA A 125 -16.81 -17.11 9.70
CA ALA A 125 -15.93 -17.94 8.90
C ALA A 125 -15.87 -19.31 9.57
N SER A 126 -16.47 -20.32 8.95
CA SER A 126 -16.54 -21.67 9.50
C SER A 126 -15.99 -22.68 8.52
N GLY A 127 -15.29 -23.69 9.01
CA GLY A 127 -14.60 -24.62 8.14
C GLY A 127 -14.16 -25.88 8.85
N ALA A 128 -13.75 -26.86 8.06
CA ALA A 128 -13.08 -28.06 8.56
C ALA A 128 -11.74 -28.23 7.85
N ARG A 129 -10.76 -28.73 8.59
CA ARG A 129 -9.46 -29.16 8.05
C ARG A 129 -9.58 -30.49 7.33
N SER A 130 -8.50 -30.93 6.71
CA SER A 130 -8.42 -32.23 6.01
C SER A 130 -8.64 -33.44 6.93
N ASN A 131 -8.49 -33.27 8.24
CA ASN A 131 -8.71 -34.29 9.26
C ASN A 131 -10.08 -34.17 9.98
N ASP A 132 -11.03 -33.43 9.38
CA ASP A 132 -12.36 -33.17 9.92
C ASP A 132 -12.41 -32.31 11.22
N ALA A 133 -11.27 -31.77 11.68
CA ALA A 133 -11.27 -30.82 12.79
C ALA A 133 -11.98 -29.52 12.35
N ALA A 134 -13.08 -29.19 13.04
CA ALA A 134 -13.92 -28.05 12.72
C ALA A 134 -13.50 -26.80 13.50
N PHE A 135 -13.54 -25.65 12.83
CA PHE A 135 -13.19 -24.34 13.36
C PHE A 135 -14.23 -23.29 12.97
N VAL A 136 -14.38 -22.27 13.82
CA VAL A 136 -15.27 -21.13 13.57
C VAL A 136 -14.68 -19.83 14.12
N ALA A 137 -14.71 -18.76 13.33
CA ALA A 137 -14.52 -17.39 13.79
C ALA A 137 -15.85 -16.63 13.60
N GLU A 138 -16.30 -15.90 14.61
CA GLU A 138 -17.52 -15.10 14.56
C GLU A 138 -17.21 -13.64 14.88
N HIS A 139 -17.67 -12.74 14.02
CA HIS A 139 -17.57 -11.29 14.19
C HIS A 139 -18.97 -10.67 14.23
N THR A 140 -19.14 -9.63 15.03
CA THR A 140 -20.42 -8.90 15.11
C THR A 140 -20.24 -7.46 14.71
N ILE A 141 -21.11 -6.99 13.81
CA ILE A 141 -21.17 -5.59 13.39
C ILE A 141 -22.47 -4.99 13.91
N SER A 142 -22.39 -3.80 14.49
CA SER A 142 -23.55 -3.00 14.87
C SER A 142 -23.55 -1.67 14.16
N THR A 143 -24.72 -1.11 13.90
CA THR A 143 -24.87 0.12 13.12
C THR A 143 -25.53 1.25 13.90
N THR A 144 -25.18 2.49 13.54
CA THR A 144 -25.81 3.70 14.09
C THR A 144 -27.25 3.86 13.59
N SER A 145 -27.92 4.92 14.04
CA SER A 145 -29.21 5.36 13.48
C SER A 145 -29.10 5.94 12.07
N GLY A 146 -27.91 6.05 11.52
CA GLY A 146 -27.61 6.69 10.25
C GLY A 146 -27.35 8.19 10.38
N SER A 147 -26.40 8.68 9.61
CA SER A 147 -26.11 10.10 9.40
C SER A 147 -26.37 10.49 7.93
N PRO A 148 -27.00 11.65 7.67
CA PRO A 148 -27.15 12.15 6.31
C PRO A 148 -25.89 12.86 5.78
N GLU A 149 -24.82 12.99 6.57
CA GLU A 149 -23.63 13.73 6.15
C GLU A 149 -22.89 12.98 5.05
N GLY A 150 -22.97 13.51 3.84
CA GLY A 150 -22.25 13.03 2.66
C GLY A 150 -20.97 13.83 2.43
N LEU A 151 -20.67 14.08 1.15
CA LEU A 151 -19.56 14.90 0.71
C LEU A 151 -19.87 16.40 0.88
N MET A 152 -19.01 17.14 1.58
CA MET A 152 -19.13 18.59 1.77
C MET A 152 -17.88 19.33 1.29
N VAL A 153 -18.07 20.33 0.42
CA VAL A 153 -16.97 21.20 -0.05
C VAL A 153 -16.67 22.27 1.00
N GLU A 154 -15.43 22.33 1.47
CA GLU A 154 -14.95 23.31 2.46
C GLU A 154 -14.31 24.53 1.81
N ALA A 155 -13.53 24.29 0.75
CA ALA A 155 -12.83 25.32 0.01
C ALA A 155 -12.76 24.95 -1.47
N THR A 156 -12.81 25.97 -2.33
CA THR A 156 -12.70 25.81 -3.77
C THR A 156 -11.71 26.84 -4.29
N THR A 157 -10.77 26.38 -5.11
CA THR A 157 -9.79 27.20 -5.82
C THR A 157 -9.94 26.94 -7.31
N GLU A 158 -9.84 27.99 -8.13
CA GLU A 158 -9.73 27.86 -9.58
C GLU A 158 -8.31 28.23 -10.01
N LEU A 159 -7.67 27.34 -10.76
CA LEU A 159 -6.34 27.51 -11.32
C LEU A 159 -6.45 27.66 -12.84
N ALA A 160 -5.85 28.73 -13.37
CA ALA A 160 -5.73 28.88 -14.81
C ALA A 160 -4.78 27.79 -15.36
N ARG A 161 -5.04 27.26 -16.55
CA ARG A 161 -4.20 26.22 -17.17
C ARG A 161 -2.71 26.59 -17.21
N GLY A 162 -2.39 27.85 -17.51
CA GLY A 162 -1.00 28.32 -17.53
C GLY A 162 -0.36 28.37 -16.14
N THR A 163 -1.16 28.51 -15.09
CA THR A 163 -0.66 28.32 -13.71
C THR A 163 -0.30 26.86 -13.47
N VAL A 164 -1.16 25.93 -13.91
CA VAL A 164 -0.89 24.48 -13.78
C VAL A 164 0.36 24.06 -14.57
N ASP A 165 0.55 24.59 -15.77
CA ASP A 165 1.76 24.38 -16.58
C ASP A 165 3.05 24.78 -15.82
N ASP A 166 2.98 25.86 -15.04
CA ASP A 166 4.14 26.40 -14.32
C ASP A 166 4.39 25.72 -12.94
N MET A 167 3.43 24.96 -12.39
CA MET A 167 3.48 24.46 -11.01
C MET A 167 4.69 23.56 -10.74
N PHE A 168 4.91 22.55 -11.60
CA PHE A 168 5.99 21.58 -11.37
C PHE A 168 7.38 22.18 -11.52
N PHE A 169 7.56 23.09 -12.48
CA PHE A 169 8.80 23.86 -12.58
C PHE A 169 9.06 24.70 -11.32
N GLY A 170 8.00 25.31 -10.77
CA GLY A 170 8.05 26.00 -9.49
C GLY A 170 8.48 25.09 -8.33
N TYR A 171 7.95 23.87 -8.27
CA TYR A 171 8.35 22.86 -7.28
C TYR A 171 9.83 22.46 -7.42
N ILE A 172 10.32 22.20 -8.63
CA ILE A 172 11.74 21.86 -8.84
C ILE A 172 12.66 22.97 -8.31
N VAL A 173 12.39 24.22 -8.68
CA VAL A 173 13.26 25.36 -8.33
C VAL A 173 13.09 25.80 -6.87
N GLY A 174 11.89 25.62 -6.30
CA GLY A 174 11.53 26.19 -5.00
C GLY A 174 11.51 25.21 -3.83
N ALA A 175 11.40 23.90 -4.07
CA ALA A 175 11.23 22.90 -3.01
C ALA A 175 12.12 21.67 -3.21
N LEU A 176 12.12 21.05 -4.40
CA LEU A 176 12.81 19.76 -4.63
C LEU A 176 14.29 19.81 -4.25
N ILE A 177 15.03 20.82 -4.71
CA ILE A 177 16.48 20.92 -4.41
C ILE A 177 16.72 21.08 -2.90
N GLU A 178 15.85 21.81 -2.19
CA GLU A 178 15.93 21.94 -0.73
C GLU A 178 15.57 20.61 -0.04
N GLU A 179 14.57 19.88 -0.54
CA GLU A 179 14.15 18.56 -0.03
C GLU A 179 15.22 17.48 -0.17
N LEU A 180 16.04 17.54 -1.23
CA LEU A 180 17.16 16.61 -1.39
C LEU A 180 18.24 16.80 -0.32
N ASP A 181 18.33 17.99 0.29
CA ASP A 181 19.22 18.33 1.42
C ASP A 181 20.66 17.81 1.22
N LEU A 182 21.23 18.16 0.06
CA LEU A 182 22.56 17.75 -0.36
C LEU A 182 23.61 18.78 0.03
N PRO A 183 24.82 18.36 0.44
CA PRO A 183 25.94 19.29 0.61
C PRO A 183 26.30 19.98 -0.72
N ASP A 184 26.57 21.29 -0.71
CA ASP A 184 26.88 22.11 -1.91
C ASP A 184 27.87 21.46 -2.90
N ALA A 185 28.91 20.80 -2.36
CA ALA A 185 29.94 20.13 -3.15
C ALA A 185 29.41 18.90 -3.89
N VAL A 186 28.51 18.14 -3.26
CA VAL A 186 27.84 16.97 -3.85
C VAL A 186 26.80 17.44 -4.85
N GLU A 187 25.99 18.44 -4.49
CA GLU A 187 25.00 19.05 -5.40
C GLU A 187 25.68 19.49 -6.70
N SER A 188 26.79 20.23 -6.60
CA SER A 188 27.56 20.68 -7.77
C SER A 188 28.09 19.54 -8.66
N LEU A 189 28.38 18.37 -8.08
CA LEU A 189 28.89 17.20 -8.80
C LEU A 189 27.76 16.43 -9.49
N ILE A 190 26.58 16.35 -8.88
CA ILE A 190 25.46 15.57 -9.42
C ILE A 190 24.49 16.39 -10.26
N LEU A 191 24.55 17.73 -10.21
CA LEU A 191 23.57 18.60 -10.86
C LEU A 191 23.42 18.33 -12.37
N ALA A 192 24.53 18.07 -13.07
CA ALA A 192 24.48 17.71 -14.49
C ALA A 192 23.75 16.39 -14.72
N THR A 193 24.00 15.38 -13.88
CA THR A 193 23.33 14.07 -13.93
C THR A 193 21.85 14.19 -13.56
N LEU A 194 21.51 15.03 -12.59
CA LEU A 194 20.12 15.29 -12.21
C LEU A 194 19.35 15.92 -13.38
N PHE A 195 19.95 16.88 -14.09
CA PHE A 195 19.33 17.44 -15.30
C PHE A 195 19.23 16.44 -16.46
N GLU A 196 20.16 15.50 -16.57
CA GLU A 196 20.08 14.41 -17.53
C GLU A 196 18.90 13.48 -17.21
N ILE A 197 18.73 13.07 -15.95
CA ILE A 197 17.58 12.27 -15.51
C ILE A 197 16.29 13.05 -15.78
N ALA A 198 16.24 14.32 -15.38
CA ALA A 198 15.07 15.17 -15.57
C ALA A 198 14.65 15.30 -17.04
N GLY A 199 15.60 15.61 -17.93
CA GLY A 199 15.34 15.75 -19.36
C GLY A 199 15.07 14.43 -20.10
N ALA A 200 15.30 13.29 -19.45
CA ALA A 200 14.97 11.97 -20.01
C ALA A 200 13.66 11.41 -19.47
N ASN A 201 13.20 11.86 -18.29
CA ASN A 201 12.14 11.18 -17.55
C ASN A 201 11.03 12.09 -17.01
N TRP A 202 11.11 13.42 -17.12
CA TRP A 202 10.13 14.34 -16.51
C TRP A 202 9.48 15.30 -17.52
N ASP A 203 9.54 14.98 -18.82
CA ASP A 203 9.04 15.87 -19.88
C ASP A 203 7.54 16.19 -19.72
N ASN A 204 6.75 15.22 -19.29
CA ASN A 204 5.30 15.35 -19.11
C ASN A 204 4.95 16.05 -17.79
N LEU A 205 5.80 15.93 -16.76
CA LEU A 205 5.64 16.69 -15.52
C LEU A 205 6.03 18.16 -15.70
N VAL A 206 7.11 18.44 -16.43
CA VAL A 206 7.58 19.81 -16.70
C VAL A 206 6.67 20.53 -17.68
N ASN A 207 6.11 19.80 -18.65
CA ASN A 207 5.16 20.33 -19.61
C ASN A 207 3.94 19.41 -19.68
N PRO A 208 2.98 19.57 -18.75
CA PRO A 208 1.79 18.72 -18.70
C PRO A 208 0.83 18.96 -19.87
N ASP A 209 1.09 19.92 -20.76
CA ASP A 209 0.21 20.29 -21.88
C ASP A 209 -1.22 20.56 -21.37
N ALA A 210 -1.37 21.48 -20.40
CA ALA A 210 -2.65 21.75 -19.76
C ALA A 210 -3.71 22.24 -20.76
N LEU A 211 -4.79 21.47 -20.91
CA LEU A 211 -5.86 21.75 -21.88
C LEU A 211 -6.93 22.67 -21.30
N TYR A 212 -7.22 22.52 -20.01
CA TYR A 212 -8.32 23.16 -19.31
C TYR A 212 -7.85 23.88 -18.05
N ASP A 213 -8.54 24.98 -17.70
CA ASP A 213 -8.46 25.51 -16.33
C ASP A 213 -9.00 24.44 -15.36
N VAL A 214 -8.52 24.45 -14.13
CA VAL A 214 -8.82 23.43 -13.12
C VAL A 214 -9.59 24.06 -11.96
N ARG A 215 -10.64 23.37 -11.50
CA ARG A 215 -11.25 23.63 -10.20
C ARG A 215 -10.80 22.56 -9.24
N THR A 216 -10.37 23.01 -8.06
CA THR A 216 -9.83 22.15 -7.03
C THR A 216 -10.50 22.43 -5.71
N GLU A 217 -10.97 21.37 -5.07
CA GLU A 217 -11.82 21.42 -3.89
C GLU A 217 -11.17 20.66 -2.76
N ARG A 218 -11.13 21.29 -1.59
CA ARG A 218 -10.99 20.58 -0.33
C ARG A 218 -12.38 20.15 0.10
N VAL A 219 -12.54 18.87 0.38
CA VAL A 219 -13.80 18.30 0.86
C VAL A 219 -13.63 17.64 2.21
N ARG A 220 -14.69 17.68 3.01
CA ARG A 220 -14.93 16.72 4.10
C ARG A 220 -15.89 15.65 3.63
N TYR A 221 -15.70 14.43 4.10
CA TYR A 221 -16.57 13.30 3.77
C TYR A 221 -16.75 12.35 4.95
N LEU A 222 -17.92 11.73 5.00
CA LEU A 222 -18.19 10.63 5.92
C LEU A 222 -17.33 9.43 5.57
N SER A 223 -16.59 8.96 6.56
CA SER A 223 -15.75 7.77 6.50
C SER A 223 -15.73 7.13 7.88
N SER A 224 -14.69 6.35 8.17
CA SER A 224 -14.51 5.69 9.46
C SER A 224 -13.14 5.96 10.07
N GLU A 225 -13.11 6.03 11.40
CA GLU A 225 -11.90 5.91 12.19
C GLU A 225 -11.27 4.51 12.02
N PRO A 226 -10.04 4.30 12.53
CA PRO A 226 -9.35 3.01 12.38
C PRO A 226 -10.08 1.81 13.00
N ASP A 227 -10.97 2.02 13.96
CA ASP A 227 -11.82 0.98 14.56
C ASP A 227 -13.17 0.79 13.85
N GLY A 228 -13.47 1.60 12.82
CA GLY A 228 -14.70 1.55 12.04
C GLY A 228 -15.86 2.39 12.57
N SER A 229 -15.68 3.14 13.67
CA SER A 229 -16.64 4.15 14.09
C SER A 229 -16.72 5.29 13.04
N PRO A 230 -17.90 5.86 12.77
CA PRO A 230 -18.05 6.85 11.71
C PRO A 230 -17.48 8.20 12.09
N ASN A 231 -16.83 8.86 11.13
CA ASN A 231 -16.22 10.17 11.30
C ASN A 231 -16.37 10.99 10.00
N SER A 232 -16.90 12.21 10.11
CA SER A 232 -17.14 13.14 8.98
C SER A 232 -16.10 14.26 8.86
N GLU A 233 -15.05 14.23 9.69
CA GLU A 233 -13.94 15.20 9.66
C GLU A 233 -12.79 14.75 8.75
N LEU A 234 -12.86 13.56 8.14
CA LEU A 234 -11.86 13.17 7.15
C LEU A 234 -11.94 14.08 5.93
N THR A 235 -10.77 14.47 5.43
CA THR A 235 -10.63 15.40 4.30
C THR A 235 -9.96 14.76 3.10
N GLY A 236 -10.21 15.35 1.94
CA GLY A 236 -9.62 14.93 0.68
C GLY A 236 -9.65 16.06 -0.35
N LEU A 237 -8.87 15.86 -1.41
CA LEU A 237 -8.80 16.72 -2.57
C LEU A 237 -9.69 16.14 -3.68
N ILE A 238 -10.42 17.01 -4.36
CA ILE A 238 -11.06 16.71 -5.65
C ILE A 238 -10.63 17.78 -6.64
N ALA A 239 -9.92 17.39 -7.70
CA ALA A 239 -9.49 18.28 -8.77
C ALA A 239 -10.14 17.86 -10.10
N TYR A 240 -10.67 18.81 -10.85
CA TYR A 240 -11.37 18.53 -12.11
C TYR A 240 -11.32 19.73 -13.07
N PRO A 241 -11.38 19.49 -14.39
CA PRO A 241 -11.40 20.56 -15.40
C PRO A 241 -12.64 21.45 -15.26
N VAL A 242 -12.49 22.75 -15.54
CA VAL A 242 -13.62 23.67 -15.71
C VAL A 242 -14.32 23.35 -17.05
N ALA A 243 -15.30 22.44 -16.99
CA ALA A 243 -15.99 21.82 -18.12
C ALA A 243 -16.89 22.74 -18.97
N ASN A 244 -16.79 24.06 -18.84
CA ASN A 244 -17.62 25.02 -19.59
C ASN A 244 -17.08 25.32 -21.00
N ALA A 245 -15.95 24.72 -21.40
CA ALA A 245 -15.38 24.87 -22.73
C ALA A 245 -16.21 24.07 -23.76
N PRO A 246 -16.56 24.65 -24.94
CA PRO A 246 -17.35 23.95 -25.97
C PRO A 246 -16.73 22.66 -26.52
N SER A 247 -15.44 22.42 -26.25
CA SER A 247 -14.64 21.27 -26.67
C SER A 247 -14.35 20.28 -25.54
N PHE A 248 -14.92 20.47 -24.36
CA PHE A 248 -14.73 19.53 -23.26
C PHE A 248 -15.50 18.23 -23.53
N VAL A 249 -14.87 17.10 -23.23
CA VAL A 249 -15.44 15.76 -23.32
C VAL A 249 -15.20 15.09 -21.97
N SER A 250 -16.25 14.54 -21.38
CA SER A 250 -16.17 13.73 -20.17
C SER A 250 -15.23 12.54 -20.37
N ARG A 251 -14.58 12.12 -19.29
CA ARG A 251 -13.76 10.92 -19.25
C ARG A 251 -14.58 9.81 -18.58
N ASP A 252 -14.50 8.60 -19.11
CA ASP A 252 -15.08 7.41 -18.47
C ASP A 252 -14.18 6.84 -17.37
N LYS A 253 -12.98 7.42 -17.20
CA LYS A 253 -11.93 7.05 -16.25
C LYS A 253 -11.63 8.20 -15.27
N MET A 254 -11.64 7.90 -13.97
CA MET A 254 -11.22 8.78 -12.87
C MET A 254 -9.81 8.39 -12.41
N ILE A 255 -9.04 9.34 -11.89
CA ILE A 255 -7.74 9.06 -11.28
C ILE A 255 -7.85 9.13 -9.76
N VAL A 256 -7.37 8.08 -9.10
CA VAL A 256 -7.26 8.01 -7.63
C VAL A 256 -5.78 8.13 -7.26
N LEU A 257 -5.41 9.26 -6.67
CA LEU A 257 -4.06 9.53 -6.22
C LEU A 257 -3.88 9.12 -4.76
N MET A 258 -2.88 8.28 -4.52
CA MET A 258 -2.50 7.80 -3.21
C MET A 258 -1.23 8.53 -2.78
N HIS A 259 -1.35 9.44 -1.82
CA HIS A 259 -0.26 10.35 -1.46
C HIS A 259 0.93 9.64 -0.79
N ALA A 260 2.11 10.23 -0.93
CA ALA A 260 3.33 9.81 -0.26
C ALA A 260 3.40 10.36 1.18
N THR A 261 4.42 9.93 1.93
CA THR A 261 4.66 10.37 3.30
C THR A 261 4.72 11.89 3.40
N SER A 262 4.10 12.44 4.45
CA SER A 262 4.04 13.88 4.76
C SER A 262 3.16 14.73 3.84
N SER A 263 2.71 14.24 2.69
CA SER A 263 1.75 14.95 1.82
C SER A 263 0.35 15.00 2.44
N THR A 264 -0.36 16.11 2.20
CA THR A 264 -1.77 16.30 2.60
C THR A 264 -2.46 17.09 1.48
N PRO A 265 -2.80 16.44 0.35
CA PRO A 265 -3.17 17.13 -0.88
C PRO A 265 -4.32 18.12 -0.73
N SER A 266 -5.25 17.87 0.19
CA SER A 266 -6.42 18.72 0.39
C SER A 266 -6.13 20.07 1.05
N GLU A 267 -4.93 20.29 1.62
CA GLU A 267 -4.48 21.61 2.11
C GLU A 267 -4.13 22.58 0.96
N GLN A 268 -4.06 22.07 -0.29
CA GLN A 268 -3.81 22.84 -1.50
C GLN A 268 -2.50 23.64 -1.49
N ASP A 269 -1.47 23.09 -0.83
CA ASP A 269 -0.14 23.69 -0.81
C ASP A 269 0.51 23.54 -2.21
N PRO A 270 0.87 24.65 -2.89
CA PRO A 270 1.56 24.59 -4.17
C PRO A 270 2.97 23.97 -4.10
N ALA A 271 3.52 23.72 -2.90
CA ALA A 271 4.75 22.95 -2.70
C ALA A 271 4.51 21.44 -2.53
N ASP A 272 3.25 20.99 -2.36
CA ASP A 272 2.92 19.57 -2.26
C ASP A 272 2.85 18.94 -3.66
N ALA A 273 3.77 18.01 -3.94
CA ALA A 273 3.83 17.28 -5.21
C ALA A 273 2.49 16.61 -5.58
N TRP A 274 1.74 16.08 -4.61
CA TRP A 274 0.46 15.41 -4.89
C TRP A 274 -0.67 16.38 -5.21
N PHE A 275 -0.63 17.59 -4.64
CA PHE A 275 -1.52 18.67 -5.09
C PHE A 275 -1.17 19.08 -6.52
N ILE A 276 0.11 19.25 -6.85
CA ILE A 276 0.56 19.59 -8.22
C ILE A 276 0.07 18.53 -9.21
N LEU A 277 0.34 17.25 -8.96
CA LEU A 277 -0.05 16.14 -9.82
C LEU A 277 -1.56 16.08 -10.03
N ALA A 278 -2.35 16.25 -8.97
CA ALA A 278 -3.81 16.27 -9.07
C ALA A 278 -4.30 17.34 -10.05
N ASN A 279 -3.71 18.53 -10.00
CA ASN A 279 -4.05 19.62 -10.91
C ASN A 279 -3.54 19.36 -12.34
N GLN A 280 -2.36 18.75 -12.52
CA GLN A 280 -1.85 18.39 -13.84
C GLN A 280 -2.76 17.38 -14.54
N PHE A 281 -3.11 16.28 -13.88
CA PHE A 281 -4.07 15.30 -14.38
C PHE A 281 -5.46 15.93 -14.65
N ALA A 282 -5.96 16.76 -13.74
CA ALA A 282 -7.24 17.44 -13.93
C ALA A 282 -7.23 18.39 -15.13
N SER A 283 -6.11 19.07 -15.40
CA SER A 283 -5.96 19.96 -16.55
C SER A 283 -5.99 19.23 -17.90
N ARG A 284 -5.71 17.91 -17.90
CA ARG A 284 -5.89 17.00 -19.04
C ARG A 284 -7.32 16.51 -19.23
N GLY A 285 -8.22 16.85 -18.31
CA GLY A 285 -9.64 16.57 -18.40
C GLY A 285 -10.15 15.47 -17.46
N TYR A 286 -9.29 14.91 -16.59
CA TYR A 286 -9.69 13.86 -15.66
C TYR A 286 -10.36 14.43 -14.41
N LEU A 287 -11.27 13.65 -13.83
CA LEU A 287 -11.65 13.81 -12.44
C LEU A 287 -10.60 13.11 -11.59
N VAL A 288 -10.02 13.84 -10.63
CA VAL A 288 -8.95 13.34 -9.76
C VAL A 288 -9.39 13.44 -8.30
N VAL A 289 -9.21 12.36 -7.55
CA VAL A 289 -9.50 12.32 -6.11
C VAL A 289 -8.26 11.87 -5.33
N ALA A 290 -8.04 12.48 -4.16
CA ALA A 290 -6.97 12.07 -3.25
C ALA A 290 -7.47 12.20 -1.81
N ALA A 291 -7.62 11.07 -1.10
CA ALA A 291 -7.93 11.11 0.32
C ALA A 291 -6.68 11.46 1.12
N ASP A 292 -6.79 12.34 2.13
CA ASP A 292 -5.65 12.57 3.05
C ASP A 292 -5.43 11.37 3.98
N ASN A 293 -6.45 10.52 4.15
CA ASN A 293 -6.51 9.39 5.08
C ASN A 293 -6.43 9.80 6.57
N TYR A 294 -6.79 8.86 7.45
CA TYR A 294 -6.88 9.11 8.88
C TYR A 294 -5.51 9.43 9.51
N GLY A 295 -5.50 10.47 10.36
CA GLY A 295 -4.31 11.07 10.98
C GLY A 295 -3.65 12.15 10.11
N ARG A 296 -4.32 12.61 9.06
CA ARG A 296 -3.95 13.77 8.23
C ARG A 296 -5.16 14.68 7.97
N GLY A 297 -4.87 15.86 7.44
CA GLY A 297 -5.88 16.88 7.11
C GLY A 297 -6.78 17.17 8.31
N GLY A 298 -8.10 17.02 8.14
CA GLY A 298 -9.09 17.23 9.20
C GLY A 298 -8.96 16.30 10.42
N THR A 299 -8.11 15.27 10.37
CA THR A 299 -7.83 14.34 11.48
C THR A 299 -6.37 14.35 11.95
N ALA A 300 -5.59 15.38 11.62
CA ALA A 300 -4.13 15.45 11.86
C ALA A 300 -3.68 15.37 13.34
N GLU A 301 -4.59 15.54 14.30
CA GLU A 301 -4.29 15.40 15.73
C GLU A 301 -4.17 13.93 16.20
N ALA A 302 -4.57 12.98 15.35
CA ALA A 302 -4.47 11.55 15.62
C ALA A 302 -3.24 10.94 14.91
N PRO A 303 -2.64 9.85 15.44
CA PRO A 303 -1.65 9.08 14.71
C PRO A 303 -2.12 8.70 13.29
N GLU A 304 -1.21 8.81 12.33
CA GLU A 304 -1.48 8.41 10.95
C GLU A 304 -1.71 6.89 10.87
N THR A 305 -2.64 6.48 10.01
CA THR A 305 -2.78 5.08 9.59
C THR A 305 -1.69 4.66 8.60
N TYR A 306 -0.44 5.05 8.88
CA TYR A 306 0.72 4.88 8.01
C TYR A 306 0.96 3.40 7.72
N LEU A 307 0.87 3.02 6.44
CA LEU A 307 1.01 1.64 5.94
C LEU A 307 0.00 0.64 6.55
N LEU A 308 -1.12 1.11 7.11
CA LEU A 308 -2.22 0.25 7.55
C LEU A 308 -3.19 -0.02 6.40
N ALA A 309 -2.81 -0.96 5.53
CA ALA A 309 -3.42 -1.26 4.25
C ALA A 309 -4.97 -1.22 4.27
N ASN A 310 -5.60 -1.97 5.19
CA ASN A 310 -7.05 -2.03 5.26
C ASN A 310 -7.68 -0.66 5.56
N ARG A 311 -7.13 0.08 6.53
CA ARG A 311 -7.70 1.34 7.02
C ARG A 311 -7.56 2.45 5.98
N THR A 312 -6.39 2.57 5.36
CA THR A 312 -6.13 3.52 4.28
C THR A 312 -7.01 3.26 3.06
N ALA A 313 -7.13 1.99 2.63
CA ALA A 313 -7.97 1.61 1.50
C ALA A 313 -9.45 1.93 1.74
N ARG A 314 -9.98 1.70 2.95
CA ARG A 314 -11.36 2.04 3.31
C ARG A 314 -11.62 3.54 3.27
N ASN A 315 -10.74 4.36 3.85
CA ASN A 315 -10.90 5.82 3.79
C ASN A 315 -10.94 6.33 2.34
N THR A 316 -10.03 5.83 1.50
CA THR A 316 -10.02 6.14 0.07
C THR A 316 -11.29 5.66 -0.64
N HIS A 317 -11.74 4.44 -0.35
CA HIS A 317 -12.96 3.87 -0.93
C HIS A 317 -14.20 4.73 -0.62
N HIS A 318 -14.32 5.20 0.63
CA HIS A 318 -15.44 6.04 1.04
C HIS A 318 -15.44 7.39 0.30
N LEU A 319 -14.27 8.03 0.11
CA LEU A 319 -14.18 9.25 -0.69
C LEU A 319 -14.58 9.00 -2.14
N VAL A 320 -14.00 7.98 -2.79
CA VAL A 320 -14.32 7.63 -4.18
C VAL A 320 -15.82 7.36 -4.35
N THR A 321 -16.40 6.56 -3.45
CA THR A 321 -17.84 6.26 -3.47
C THR A 321 -18.70 7.50 -3.24
N ALA A 322 -18.29 8.39 -2.34
CA ALA A 322 -18.99 9.66 -2.11
C ALA A 322 -18.95 10.58 -3.35
N VAL A 323 -17.84 10.58 -4.09
CA VAL A 323 -17.70 11.32 -5.34
C VAL A 323 -18.55 10.71 -6.45
N MET A 324 -18.49 9.39 -6.65
CA MET A 324 -19.29 8.69 -7.66
C MET A 324 -20.80 8.82 -7.44
N ASN A 325 -21.24 8.94 -6.18
CA ASN A 325 -22.65 9.13 -5.84
C ASN A 325 -23.09 10.61 -5.88
N ASN A 326 -22.19 11.54 -6.16
CA ASN A 326 -22.48 12.97 -6.22
C ASN A 326 -22.57 13.46 -7.67
N ASN A 327 -23.78 13.83 -8.08
CA ASN A 327 -24.09 14.28 -9.45
C ASN A 327 -23.40 15.58 -9.89
N THR A 328 -22.70 16.27 -8.98
CA THR A 328 -21.90 17.46 -9.30
C THR A 328 -20.79 17.13 -10.30
N TYR A 329 -20.27 15.90 -10.27
CA TYR A 329 -19.12 15.49 -11.08
C TYR A 329 -19.50 14.75 -12.37
N ASP A 330 -20.78 14.45 -12.61
CA ASP A 330 -21.29 13.72 -13.79
C ASP A 330 -20.90 14.38 -15.12
N SER A 331 -20.70 15.70 -15.11
CA SER A 331 -20.28 16.43 -16.31
C SER A 331 -18.84 16.20 -16.72
N VAL A 332 -17.99 15.72 -15.81
CA VAL A 332 -16.56 15.45 -16.01
C VAL A 332 -16.28 13.95 -16.10
N TYR A 333 -16.99 13.15 -15.31
CA TYR A 333 -16.80 11.70 -15.21
C TYR A 333 -18.11 10.97 -15.49
N ASP A 334 -18.13 10.12 -16.53
CA ASP A 334 -19.34 9.44 -17.00
C ASP A 334 -19.18 7.91 -17.11
N GLY A 335 -18.35 7.34 -16.24
CA GLY A 335 -18.09 5.90 -16.21
C GLY A 335 -17.96 5.33 -14.80
N ASN A 336 -17.33 4.17 -14.73
CA ASN A 336 -16.96 3.48 -13.50
C ASN A 336 -15.50 3.06 -13.49
N ALA A 337 -14.72 3.44 -14.52
CA ALA A 337 -13.32 3.08 -14.62
C ALA A 337 -12.45 3.97 -13.72
N VAL A 338 -11.39 3.40 -13.15
CA VAL A 338 -10.40 4.13 -12.34
C VAL A 338 -8.97 3.72 -12.72
N THR A 339 -8.06 4.68 -12.67
CA THR A 339 -6.61 4.45 -12.59
C THR A 339 -6.15 4.83 -11.18
N ILE A 340 -5.38 3.97 -10.53
CA ILE A 340 -4.84 4.21 -9.18
C ILE A 340 -3.35 4.51 -9.31
N ILE A 341 -2.86 5.60 -8.71
CA ILE A 341 -1.45 6.01 -8.80
C ILE A 341 -0.91 6.29 -7.41
N GLY A 342 0.25 5.70 -7.10
CA GLY A 342 0.90 5.84 -5.80
C GLY A 342 2.41 5.64 -5.85
N TYR A 343 3.15 6.40 -5.04
CA TYR A 343 4.59 6.22 -4.86
C TYR A 343 4.97 6.24 -3.37
N SER A 344 5.99 5.47 -2.97
CA SER A 344 6.43 5.34 -1.57
C SER A 344 5.29 4.79 -0.67
N GLN A 345 4.92 5.47 0.43
CA GLN A 345 3.68 5.19 1.17
C GLN A 345 2.46 5.10 0.24
N GLY A 346 2.39 5.98 -0.75
CA GLY A 346 1.32 6.01 -1.73
C GLY A 346 1.26 4.75 -2.59
N GLY A 347 2.41 4.16 -2.93
CA GLY A 347 2.46 2.92 -3.72
C GLY A 347 2.00 1.70 -2.92
N HIS A 348 2.28 1.67 -1.60
CA HIS A 348 1.69 0.68 -0.69
C HIS A 348 0.18 0.85 -0.61
N SER A 349 -0.27 2.09 -0.46
CA SER A 349 -1.69 2.44 -0.39
C SER A 349 -2.44 2.16 -1.70
N ALA A 350 -1.80 2.33 -2.85
CA ALA A 350 -2.34 1.98 -4.17
C ALA A 350 -2.60 0.48 -4.28
N MET A 351 -1.64 -0.35 -3.87
CA MET A 351 -1.84 -1.80 -3.82
C MET A 351 -2.90 -2.20 -2.78
N ALA A 352 -2.97 -1.50 -1.64
CA ALA A 352 -4.00 -1.72 -0.63
C ALA A 352 -5.40 -1.45 -1.20
N TYR A 353 -5.58 -0.34 -1.91
CA TYR A 353 -6.86 0.03 -2.49
C TYR A 353 -7.24 -0.87 -3.67
N TYR A 354 -6.27 -1.25 -4.52
CA TYR A 354 -6.50 -2.24 -5.57
C TYR A 354 -6.95 -3.59 -4.98
N GLN A 355 -6.27 -4.08 -3.94
CA GLN A 355 -6.68 -5.29 -3.23
C GLN A 355 -8.06 -5.15 -2.62
N HIS A 356 -8.39 -3.99 -2.04
CA HIS A 356 -9.71 -3.71 -1.49
C HIS A 356 -10.79 -3.84 -2.57
N LEU A 357 -10.61 -3.22 -3.73
CA LEU A 357 -11.57 -3.31 -4.84
C LEU A 357 -11.67 -4.72 -5.43
N ALA A 358 -10.55 -5.44 -5.54
CA ALA A 358 -10.51 -6.80 -6.09
C ALA A 358 -11.14 -7.84 -5.15
N SER A 359 -11.20 -7.57 -3.84
CA SER A 359 -11.70 -8.50 -2.83
C SER A 359 -13.11 -8.21 -2.30
N HIS A 360 -13.69 -7.06 -2.66
CA HIS A 360 -15.06 -6.68 -2.33
C HIS A 360 -15.94 -6.62 -3.58
N GLN A 361 -17.24 -6.74 -3.38
CA GLN A 361 -18.18 -6.54 -4.47
C GLN A 361 -18.38 -5.05 -4.72
N THR A 362 -17.67 -4.53 -5.73
CA THR A 362 -17.76 -3.12 -6.17
C THR A 362 -18.16 -3.03 -7.64
N ASN A 363 -18.74 -1.89 -8.03
CA ASN A 363 -19.00 -1.55 -9.43
C ASN A 363 -17.85 -0.79 -10.08
N ILE A 364 -16.76 -0.53 -9.35
CA ILE A 364 -15.58 0.18 -9.84
C ILE A 364 -14.72 -0.76 -10.69
N ASP A 365 -14.35 -0.32 -11.88
CA ASP A 365 -13.52 -1.06 -12.82
C ASP A 365 -12.08 -0.50 -12.83
N VAL A 366 -11.14 -1.25 -12.28
CA VAL A 366 -9.74 -0.80 -12.21
C VAL A 366 -9.07 -1.08 -13.56
N GLN A 367 -8.62 -0.05 -14.25
CA GLN A 367 -7.94 -0.18 -15.55
C GLN A 367 -6.43 -0.30 -15.38
N GLU A 368 -5.84 0.58 -14.57
CA GLU A 368 -4.40 0.62 -14.34
C GLU A 368 -4.10 0.89 -12.85
N VAL A 369 -2.99 0.33 -12.38
CA VAL A 369 -2.42 0.61 -11.06
C VAL A 369 -0.94 0.92 -11.23
N TYR A 370 -0.52 2.14 -10.91
CA TYR A 370 0.87 2.56 -10.87
C TYR A 370 1.33 2.56 -9.42
N ALA A 371 2.25 1.68 -9.05
CA ALA A 371 2.78 1.58 -7.69
C ALA A 371 4.32 1.52 -7.73
N GLY A 372 4.97 2.54 -7.15
CA GLY A 372 6.43 2.63 -7.18
C GLY A 372 7.09 2.81 -5.80
N GLY A 373 8.30 2.29 -5.64
CA GLY A 373 9.18 2.54 -4.49
C GLY A 373 8.56 2.21 -3.13
N ALA A 374 7.61 1.29 -3.07
CA ALA A 374 6.78 1.10 -1.88
C ALA A 374 7.24 -0.06 -0.99
N PRO A 375 7.09 0.05 0.35
CA PRO A 375 7.36 -1.04 1.29
C PRO A 375 6.22 -2.07 1.25
N HIS A 376 6.07 -2.77 0.11
CA HIS A 376 5.00 -3.76 -0.11
C HIS A 376 5.06 -4.94 0.88
N ASP A 377 6.24 -5.24 1.43
CA ASP A 377 6.44 -6.14 2.56
C ASP A 377 6.79 -5.31 3.80
N LEU A 378 5.76 -4.85 4.52
CA LEU A 378 5.94 -4.07 5.74
C LEU A 378 6.69 -4.90 6.80
N TYR A 379 6.43 -6.20 6.87
CA TYR A 379 7.08 -7.09 7.81
C TYR A 379 8.58 -7.19 7.56
N GLN A 380 9.00 -7.55 6.35
CA GLN A 380 10.43 -7.67 6.02
C GLN A 380 11.14 -6.32 6.04
N THR A 381 10.47 -5.23 5.64
CA THR A 381 11.02 -3.88 5.75
C THR A 381 11.32 -3.53 7.20
N PHE A 382 10.36 -3.74 8.12
CA PHE A 382 10.57 -3.48 9.55
C PHE A 382 11.63 -4.41 10.16
N ARG A 383 11.56 -5.70 9.84
CA ARG A 383 12.52 -6.72 10.28
C ARG A 383 13.94 -6.41 9.80
N GLY A 384 14.11 -5.89 8.58
CA GLY A 384 15.40 -5.47 8.03
C GLY A 384 16.07 -4.38 8.86
N VAL A 385 15.30 -3.42 9.40
CA VAL A 385 15.80 -2.42 10.35
C VAL A 385 16.35 -3.08 11.61
N LEU A 386 15.62 -4.04 12.18
CA LEU A 386 16.05 -4.75 13.38
C LEU A 386 17.33 -5.58 13.12
N GLU A 387 17.39 -6.27 11.97
CA GLU A 387 18.59 -7.05 11.59
C GLU A 387 19.82 -6.19 11.40
N PHE A 388 19.66 -4.97 10.89
CA PHE A 388 20.72 -3.98 10.80
C PHE A 388 21.21 -3.58 12.19
N LEU A 389 20.30 -3.19 13.08
CA LEU A 389 20.62 -2.73 14.44
C LEU A 389 21.30 -3.82 15.28
N ASP A 390 20.92 -5.08 15.10
CA ASP A 390 21.56 -6.21 15.78
C ASP A 390 22.92 -6.60 15.15
N GLY A 391 23.25 -6.05 13.98
CA GLY A 391 24.49 -6.36 13.26
C GLY A 391 24.46 -7.72 12.55
N ARG A 392 23.26 -8.24 12.24
CA ARG A 392 23.05 -9.56 11.60
C ARG A 392 22.51 -9.49 10.17
N CYS A 393 22.60 -8.32 9.54
CA CYS A 393 22.17 -8.07 8.16
C CYS A 393 22.63 -9.15 7.15
N ASN A 394 23.90 -9.59 7.24
CA ASN A 394 24.49 -10.68 6.44
C ASN A 394 24.23 -10.61 4.92
N GLY A 395 24.01 -9.41 4.37
CA GLY A 395 23.68 -9.22 2.95
C GLY A 395 22.23 -9.51 2.58
N ASN A 396 21.30 -9.58 3.55
CA ASN A 396 19.87 -9.60 3.30
C ASN A 396 19.45 -8.34 2.53
N ASP A 397 18.75 -8.53 1.42
CA ASP A 397 18.32 -7.45 0.53
C ASP A 397 17.40 -6.43 1.22
N TYR A 398 16.66 -6.84 2.26
CA TYR A 398 15.81 -5.93 3.05
C TYR A 398 16.57 -5.08 4.07
N CYS A 399 17.81 -5.44 4.39
CA CYS A 399 18.60 -4.77 5.40
C CYS A 399 19.83 -4.04 4.80
N ARG A 400 20.26 -4.44 3.60
CA ARG A 400 21.53 -4.04 2.98
C ARG A 400 21.80 -2.53 2.97
N TYR A 401 20.77 -1.72 2.74
CA TYR A 401 20.87 -0.25 2.65
C TYR A 401 20.18 0.48 3.79
N VAL A 402 19.80 -0.24 4.86
CA VAL A 402 19.30 0.39 6.06
C VAL A 402 20.31 1.41 6.57
N ASP A 403 19.81 2.60 6.85
CA ASP A 403 20.53 3.70 7.47
C ASP A 403 19.88 4.03 8.82
N GLU A 404 20.69 4.13 9.86
CA GLU A 404 20.18 4.37 11.22
C GLU A 404 19.55 5.76 11.35
N GLU A 405 20.16 6.78 10.76
CA GLU A 405 19.68 8.18 10.87
C GLU A 405 18.36 8.41 10.12
N THR A 406 18.08 7.62 9.08
CA THR A 406 16.89 7.80 8.25
C THR A 406 15.83 6.73 8.49
N THR A 407 16.19 5.44 8.45
CA THR A 407 15.20 4.35 8.48
C THR A 407 14.62 4.10 9.86
N VAL A 408 15.42 4.30 10.94
CA VAL A 408 14.93 4.07 12.31
C VAL A 408 13.81 5.05 12.65
N PRO A 409 13.90 6.35 12.32
CA PRO A 409 12.77 7.27 12.43
C PRO A 409 11.50 6.81 11.70
N PHE A 410 11.60 6.17 10.52
CA PHE A 410 10.42 5.60 9.87
C PHE A 410 9.79 4.48 10.71
N ALA A 411 10.60 3.62 11.34
CA ALA A 411 10.10 2.59 12.24
C ALA A 411 9.45 3.19 13.50
N THR A 412 10.13 4.12 14.18
CA THR A 412 9.69 4.69 15.47
C THR A 412 8.57 5.71 15.33
N ASP A 413 8.63 6.58 14.32
CA ASP A 413 7.78 7.79 14.25
C ASP A 413 6.64 7.63 13.25
N ARG A 414 6.70 6.63 12.36
CA ARG A 414 5.67 6.40 11.33
C ARG A 414 4.98 5.06 11.45
N ILE A 415 5.72 3.95 11.45
CA ILE A 415 5.14 2.59 11.45
C ILE A 415 4.54 2.24 12.82
N LEU A 416 5.33 2.32 13.89
CA LEU A 416 4.88 1.88 15.22
C LEU A 416 3.72 2.70 15.82
N PRO A 417 3.61 4.03 15.62
CA PRO A 417 2.50 4.80 16.19
C PRO A 417 1.13 4.32 15.71
N GLY A 418 0.96 4.10 14.39
CA GLY A 418 -0.30 3.59 13.84
C GLY A 418 -0.59 2.14 14.27
N ILE A 419 0.43 1.27 14.23
CA ILE A 419 0.30 -0.14 14.65
C ILE A 419 -0.12 -0.23 16.13
N THR A 420 0.55 0.48 17.02
CA THR A 420 0.26 0.41 18.47
C THR A 420 -1.03 1.12 18.85
N ALA A 421 -1.44 2.16 18.11
CA ALA A 421 -2.67 2.89 18.39
C ALA A 421 -3.94 2.14 17.92
N TYR A 422 -3.85 1.40 16.81
CA TYR A 422 -5.05 0.95 16.09
C TYR A 422 -5.17 -0.55 15.89
N THR A 423 -4.16 -1.33 16.30
CA THR A 423 -4.16 -2.79 16.13
C THR A 423 -3.90 -3.50 17.46
N SER A 424 -4.25 -4.78 17.53
CA SER A 424 -3.97 -5.64 18.68
C SER A 424 -2.51 -6.09 18.74
N SER A 425 -1.56 -5.17 18.58
CA SER A 425 -0.12 -5.48 18.58
C SER A 425 0.41 -6.00 19.92
N GLY A 426 -0.33 -5.81 21.01
CA GLY A 426 0.06 -6.21 22.37
C GLY A 426 0.97 -5.21 23.09
N PHE A 427 1.35 -4.10 22.45
CA PHE A 427 2.30 -3.13 22.99
C PHE A 427 1.79 -1.68 22.89
N THR A 428 2.24 -0.86 23.82
CA THR A 428 2.25 0.60 23.66
C THR A 428 3.53 1.05 22.95
N LEU A 429 3.50 2.22 22.30
CA LEU A 429 4.68 2.78 21.64
C LEU A 429 5.90 2.87 22.59
N ALA A 430 5.68 3.29 23.84
CA ALA A 430 6.74 3.46 24.84
C ALA A 430 7.39 2.15 25.30
N GLU A 431 6.79 1.00 25.02
CA GLU A 431 7.40 -0.32 25.28
C GLU A 431 8.27 -0.79 24.11
N LEU A 432 8.15 -0.16 22.95
CA LEU A 432 8.85 -0.53 21.72
C LEU A 432 10.00 0.43 21.38
N THR A 433 10.08 1.59 22.03
CA THR A 433 11.07 2.64 21.74
C THR A 433 11.82 3.09 23.00
N ASP A 434 13.07 3.52 22.80
CA ASP A 434 13.90 4.23 23.79
C ASP A 434 14.28 5.60 23.23
N GLY A 435 13.45 6.60 23.49
CA GLY A 435 13.58 7.93 22.88
C GLY A 435 13.30 7.90 21.37
N GLU A 436 14.29 8.29 20.58
CA GLU A 436 14.25 8.32 19.10
C GLU A 436 14.76 7.00 18.49
N SER A 437 15.02 5.98 19.31
CA SER A 437 15.55 4.67 18.88
C SER A 437 14.56 3.54 19.20
N LEU A 438 14.76 2.39 18.55
CA LEU A 438 14.04 1.15 18.88
C LEU A 438 14.62 0.53 20.16
N ASP A 439 13.76 0.02 21.03
CA ASP A 439 14.20 -0.61 22.28
C ASP A 439 15.03 -1.89 22.01
N ASN A 440 16.10 -2.10 22.77
CA ASN A 440 17.00 -3.25 22.57
C ASN A 440 16.31 -4.60 22.84
N ALA A 441 15.33 -4.64 23.74
CA ALA A 441 14.52 -5.84 23.98
C ALA A 441 13.62 -6.13 22.79
N LEU A 442 13.03 -5.11 22.16
CA LEU A 442 12.32 -5.28 20.88
C LEU A 442 13.24 -5.87 19.82
N VAL A 443 14.40 -5.26 19.57
CA VAL A 443 15.34 -5.73 18.53
C VAL A 443 15.72 -7.19 18.76
N SER A 444 16.19 -7.52 19.96
CA SER A 444 16.67 -8.87 20.28
C SER A 444 15.54 -9.91 20.36
N GLY A 445 14.43 -9.59 21.03
CA GLY A 445 13.31 -10.51 21.25
C GLY A 445 12.48 -10.77 20.00
N PHE A 446 12.25 -9.76 19.15
CA PHE A 446 11.57 -9.93 17.87
C PHE A 446 12.36 -10.88 16.97
N LEU A 447 13.67 -10.66 16.82
CA LEU A 447 14.55 -11.49 15.99
C LEU A 447 14.83 -12.87 16.59
N ALA A 448 14.63 -13.05 17.91
CA ALA A 448 14.73 -14.35 18.57
C ALA A 448 13.42 -15.15 18.52
N ASN A 449 12.37 -14.63 17.88
CA ASN A 449 11.03 -15.20 17.85
C ASN A 449 10.47 -15.46 19.26
N GLU A 450 10.62 -14.47 20.15
CA GLU A 450 9.98 -14.54 21.45
C GLU A 450 8.45 -14.39 21.30
N PRO A 451 7.64 -15.22 22.00
CA PRO A 451 6.18 -15.22 21.85
C PRO A 451 5.49 -13.88 22.11
N ALA A 452 6.12 -13.01 22.92
CA ALA A 452 5.59 -11.69 23.22
C ALA A 452 5.43 -10.81 21.97
N TYR A 453 6.18 -11.06 20.89
CA TYR A 453 6.16 -10.25 19.67
C TYR A 453 5.30 -10.85 18.55
N ASP A 454 4.67 -12.00 18.74
CA ASP A 454 3.90 -12.66 17.68
C ASP A 454 2.74 -11.79 17.18
N ASP A 455 2.00 -11.13 18.06
CA ASP A 455 0.91 -10.22 17.68
C ASP A 455 1.41 -9.04 16.83
N LEU A 456 2.51 -8.39 17.23
CA LEU A 456 3.15 -7.33 16.46
C LEU A 456 3.58 -7.83 15.06
N LYS A 457 4.20 -9.01 14.98
CA LYS A 457 4.61 -9.62 13.72
C LYS A 457 3.42 -9.91 12.82
N VAL A 458 2.33 -10.42 13.38
CA VAL A 458 1.12 -10.70 12.62
C VAL A 458 0.51 -9.40 12.08
N MET A 459 0.49 -8.31 12.87
CA MET A 459 -0.03 -7.02 12.39
C MET A 459 0.84 -6.42 11.27
N LEU A 460 2.16 -6.56 11.32
CA LEU A 460 3.04 -6.16 10.22
C LEU A 460 2.81 -7.03 8.96
N GLN A 461 2.62 -8.34 9.13
CA GLN A 461 2.35 -9.28 8.04
C GLN A 461 0.96 -9.11 7.42
N LEU A 462 -0.05 -8.72 8.21
CA LEU A 462 -1.40 -8.40 7.71
C LEU A 462 -1.38 -7.21 6.74
N ASN A 463 -0.42 -6.30 6.93
CA ASN A 463 -0.24 -5.09 6.12
C ASN A 463 0.86 -5.25 5.05
N SER A 464 1.29 -6.48 4.77
CA SER A 464 2.22 -6.83 3.68
C SER A 464 1.44 -7.45 2.51
N PHE A 465 2.00 -7.46 1.30
CA PHE A 465 1.36 -8.03 0.10
C PHE A 465 2.12 -9.22 -0.50
N THR A 466 3.42 -9.30 -0.22
CA THR A 466 4.35 -10.35 -0.66
C THR A 466 4.07 -11.71 -0.02
N ASN A 467 3.31 -11.73 1.08
CA ASN A 467 2.94 -12.96 1.78
C ASN A 467 1.62 -13.57 1.30
N LEU A 468 0.96 -13.01 0.29
CA LEU A 468 -0.26 -13.60 -0.27
C LEU A 468 0.02 -15.01 -0.82
N VAL A 469 -0.71 -16.01 -0.33
CA VAL A 469 -0.61 -17.40 -0.79
C VAL A 469 -1.06 -17.54 -2.25
N SER A 470 -2.07 -16.75 -2.63
CA SER A 470 -2.52 -16.63 -4.00
C SER A 470 -3.02 -15.22 -4.25
N ALA A 471 -2.72 -14.68 -5.41
CA ALA A 471 -3.30 -13.45 -5.92
C ALA A 471 -4.67 -13.69 -6.61
N SER A 472 -5.42 -14.70 -6.13
CA SER A 472 -6.70 -15.13 -6.72
C SER A 472 -7.80 -14.06 -6.68
N ALA A 473 -7.76 -13.16 -5.69
CA ALA A 473 -8.65 -12.00 -5.64
C ALA A 473 -8.49 -11.09 -6.87
N PHE A 474 -7.29 -11.06 -7.47
CA PHE A 474 -7.01 -10.28 -8.68
C PHE A 474 -7.24 -11.08 -9.97
N THR A 475 -7.54 -12.38 -9.89
CA THR A 475 -7.67 -13.23 -11.08
C THR A 475 -8.90 -12.83 -11.90
N GLY A 476 -8.68 -12.61 -13.20
CA GLY A 476 -9.74 -12.27 -14.14
C GLY A 476 -10.06 -10.78 -14.23
N THR A 477 -9.32 -9.92 -13.53
CA THR A 477 -9.31 -8.49 -13.83
C THR A 477 -8.60 -8.24 -15.16
N SER A 478 -9.04 -7.23 -15.90
CA SER A 478 -8.32 -6.74 -17.09
C SER A 478 -7.28 -5.66 -16.75
N SER A 479 -7.08 -5.40 -15.45
CA SER A 479 -6.23 -4.32 -14.95
C SER A 479 -4.76 -4.57 -15.30
N ILE A 480 -4.06 -3.51 -15.66
CA ILE A 480 -2.60 -3.52 -15.79
C ILE A 480 -1.99 -2.99 -14.49
N VAL A 481 -1.04 -3.72 -13.92
CA VAL A 481 -0.28 -3.28 -12.75
C VAL A 481 1.12 -2.89 -13.22
N HIS A 482 1.47 -1.63 -13.06
CA HIS A 482 2.78 -1.08 -13.36
C HIS A 482 3.56 -0.95 -12.05
N LEU A 483 4.65 -1.70 -11.94
CA LEU A 483 5.56 -1.66 -10.81
C LEU A 483 6.87 -0.94 -11.18
N TYR A 484 7.41 -0.19 -10.23
CA TYR A 484 8.63 0.59 -10.41
C TYR A 484 9.46 0.58 -9.13
N HIS A 485 10.78 0.39 -9.25
CA HIS A 485 11.68 0.53 -8.11
C HIS A 485 13.12 0.66 -8.62
N SER A 486 13.89 1.57 -8.04
CA SER A 486 15.34 1.62 -8.28
C SER A 486 16.07 0.57 -7.43
N GLU A 487 17.00 -0.19 -8.02
CA GLU A 487 17.91 -1.06 -7.26
C GLU A 487 18.90 -0.24 -6.38
N TYR A 488 18.99 1.06 -6.67
CA TYR A 488 19.84 2.01 -5.95
C TYR A 488 19.09 2.75 -4.82
N ASP A 489 17.83 2.41 -4.57
CA ASP A 489 17.06 2.99 -3.49
C ASP A 489 17.62 2.57 -2.12
N ARG A 490 18.05 3.56 -1.32
CA ARG A 490 18.52 3.34 0.06
C ARG A 490 17.43 3.52 1.11
N LEU A 491 16.28 4.09 0.75
CA LEU A 491 15.21 4.38 1.67
C LEU A 491 14.27 3.18 1.82
N VAL A 492 13.83 2.62 0.69
CA VAL A 492 12.99 1.43 0.66
C VAL A 492 13.75 0.33 -0.07
N PRO A 493 13.86 -0.89 0.49
CA PRO A 493 14.54 -1.98 -0.20
C PRO A 493 13.83 -2.37 -1.50
N HIS A 494 14.60 -2.47 -2.61
CA HIS A 494 14.13 -2.95 -3.92
C HIS A 494 13.41 -4.31 -3.85
N ALA A 495 13.84 -5.18 -2.92
CA ALA A 495 13.24 -6.49 -2.68
C ALA A 495 11.72 -6.43 -2.49
N ASN A 496 11.18 -5.35 -1.90
CA ASN A 496 9.74 -5.14 -1.75
C ASN A 496 8.98 -5.27 -3.07
N THR A 497 9.48 -4.66 -4.14
CA THR A 497 8.80 -4.65 -5.44
C THR A 497 9.09 -5.92 -6.23
N ALA A 498 10.32 -6.44 -6.16
CA ALA A 498 10.67 -7.71 -6.80
C ALA A 498 9.85 -8.89 -6.25
N ASP A 499 9.69 -8.97 -4.92
CA ASP A 499 8.93 -10.04 -4.27
C ASP A 499 7.42 -9.90 -4.56
N LEU A 500 6.90 -8.66 -4.59
CA LEU A 500 5.50 -8.43 -5.00
C LEU A 500 5.26 -8.83 -6.46
N ALA A 501 6.18 -8.47 -7.36
CA ALA A 501 6.10 -8.84 -8.77
C ALA A 501 6.00 -10.36 -8.94
N ALA A 502 6.80 -11.12 -8.18
CA ALA A 502 6.76 -12.58 -8.19
C ALA A 502 5.41 -13.15 -7.73
N VAL A 503 4.77 -12.55 -6.71
CA VAL A 503 3.44 -12.95 -6.22
C VAL A 503 2.34 -12.67 -7.25
N LEU A 504 2.46 -11.57 -8.00
CA LEU A 504 1.42 -11.10 -8.93
C LEU A 504 1.53 -11.67 -10.34
N ALA A 505 2.71 -12.15 -10.76
CA ALA A 505 3.05 -12.48 -12.15
C ALA A 505 2.03 -13.39 -12.87
N ASP A 506 1.40 -14.33 -12.16
CA ASP A 506 0.45 -15.28 -12.75
C ASP A 506 -1.03 -14.84 -12.63
N SER A 507 -1.32 -13.73 -11.95
CA SER A 507 -2.69 -13.33 -11.58
C SER A 507 -3.17 -12.01 -12.19
N VAL A 508 -2.27 -11.14 -12.62
CA VAL A 508 -2.59 -9.84 -13.24
C VAL A 508 -1.74 -9.59 -14.49
N ASN A 509 -2.15 -8.64 -15.32
CA ASN A 509 -1.26 -8.14 -16.37
C ASN A 509 -0.21 -7.23 -15.71
N LEU A 510 0.99 -7.75 -15.49
CA LEU A 510 2.05 -7.07 -14.77
C LEU A 510 3.10 -6.49 -15.75
N ASP A 511 3.39 -5.21 -15.60
CA ASP A 511 4.53 -4.55 -16.22
C ASP A 511 5.50 -4.07 -15.12
N PHE A 512 6.68 -4.68 -15.06
CA PHE A 512 7.72 -4.27 -14.11
C PHE A 512 8.77 -3.46 -14.86
N HIS A 513 8.73 -2.13 -14.67
CA HIS A 513 9.56 -1.16 -15.37
C HIS A 513 10.98 -1.07 -14.79
N GLU A 514 11.70 -2.18 -14.82
CA GLU A 514 13.04 -2.32 -14.22
C GLU A 514 14.05 -1.28 -14.73
N ASN A 515 13.87 -0.74 -15.95
CA ASN A 515 14.83 0.20 -16.52
C ASN A 515 14.49 1.68 -16.26
N ARG A 516 13.25 2.01 -15.85
CA ARG A 516 12.80 3.42 -15.70
C ARG A 516 13.56 4.15 -14.60
N CYS A 517 13.95 3.44 -13.54
CA CYS A 517 14.65 4.01 -12.39
C CYS A 517 16.10 3.51 -12.20
N ASN A 518 16.71 2.92 -13.25
CA ASN A 518 18.01 2.24 -13.13
C ASN A 518 18.98 2.59 -14.28
N SER A 519 18.99 3.84 -14.76
CA SER A 519 19.95 4.29 -15.77
C SER A 519 21.34 4.59 -15.19
N ASP A 520 22.36 4.76 -16.05
CA ASP A 520 23.73 5.17 -15.67
C ASP A 520 23.74 6.43 -14.77
N GLY A 521 22.77 7.34 -14.97
CA GLY A 521 22.58 8.51 -14.11
C GLY A 521 22.21 8.16 -12.66
N TYR A 522 21.32 7.20 -12.44
CA TYR A 522 20.96 6.72 -11.09
C TYR A 522 22.16 6.08 -10.41
N GLU A 523 22.89 5.22 -11.12
CA GLU A 523 24.13 4.60 -10.61
C GLU A 523 25.19 5.66 -10.25
N THR A 524 25.33 6.69 -11.09
CA THR A 524 26.27 7.78 -10.87
C THR A 524 25.94 8.55 -9.59
N ILE A 525 24.68 8.93 -9.39
CA ILE A 525 24.24 9.62 -8.17
C ILE A 525 24.43 8.71 -6.96
N PHE A 526 24.05 7.44 -7.05
CA PHE A 526 24.24 6.44 -6.00
C PHE A 526 25.70 6.37 -5.53
N ASN A 527 26.65 6.36 -6.47
CA ASN A 527 28.09 6.30 -6.16
C ASN A 527 28.67 7.63 -5.64
N LEU A 528 27.98 8.75 -5.85
CA LEU A 528 28.45 10.09 -5.46
C LEU A 528 27.90 10.58 -4.13
N THR A 529 26.76 10.04 -3.68
CA THR A 529 26.15 10.40 -2.40
C THR A 529 25.56 9.20 -1.70
N ASP A 530 25.72 9.14 -0.38
CA ASP A 530 25.05 8.17 0.49
C ASP A 530 23.75 8.73 1.09
N LYS A 531 23.36 9.97 0.75
CA LYS A 531 22.12 10.60 1.23
C LYS A 531 20.91 9.73 0.85
N VAL A 532 20.23 9.24 1.89
CA VAL A 532 19.00 8.44 1.76
C VAL A 532 17.86 9.31 1.22
N GLY A 533 16.99 8.73 0.41
CA GLY A 533 15.81 9.41 -0.14
C GLY A 533 16.05 10.11 -1.49
N VAL A 534 17.28 10.45 -1.89
CA VAL A 534 17.52 11.16 -3.16
C VAL A 534 17.03 10.36 -4.36
N LEU A 535 17.53 9.15 -4.55
CA LEU A 535 17.12 8.31 -5.68
C LEU A 535 15.69 7.81 -5.56
N HIS A 536 15.20 7.66 -4.33
CA HIS A 536 13.79 7.39 -4.07
C HIS A 536 12.90 8.49 -4.65
N THR A 537 13.20 9.77 -4.37
CA THR A 537 12.46 10.91 -4.91
C THR A 537 12.58 11.01 -6.42
N LEU A 538 13.79 10.88 -6.98
CA LEU A 538 14.00 10.96 -8.44
C LEU A 538 13.26 9.85 -9.21
N CYS A 539 13.26 8.62 -8.67
CA CYS A 539 12.47 7.52 -9.23
C CYS A 539 10.98 7.85 -9.14
N GLY A 540 10.49 8.37 -8.01
CA GLY A 540 9.09 8.78 -7.85
C GLY A 540 8.63 9.75 -8.93
N LEU A 541 9.42 10.79 -9.23
CA LEU A 541 9.12 11.71 -10.32
C LEU A 541 9.10 11.01 -11.68
N SER A 542 10.01 10.06 -11.91
CA SER A 542 10.07 9.30 -13.17
C SER A 542 8.88 8.35 -13.36
N VAL A 543 8.33 7.79 -12.27
CA VAL A 543 7.10 6.97 -12.27
C VAL A 543 5.87 7.83 -12.57
N LEU A 544 5.78 8.98 -11.93
CA LEU A 544 4.65 9.88 -12.08
C LEU A 544 4.59 10.49 -13.49
N ASP A 545 5.74 10.74 -14.11
CA ASP A 545 5.83 11.15 -15.50
C ASP A 545 5.34 10.06 -16.47
N ASP A 546 5.73 8.81 -16.23
CA ASP A 546 5.29 7.66 -17.04
C ASP A 546 3.77 7.49 -16.97
N ALA A 547 3.20 7.59 -15.77
CA ALA A 547 1.75 7.60 -15.58
C ALA A 547 1.06 8.80 -16.27
N MET A 548 1.70 9.98 -16.27
CA MET A 548 1.20 11.14 -17.03
C MET A 548 1.23 10.90 -18.53
N GLU A 549 2.27 10.28 -19.08
CA GLU A 549 2.40 9.96 -20.51
C GLU A 549 1.26 9.04 -20.99
N ASP A 550 1.00 7.97 -20.26
CA ASP A 550 -0.04 6.98 -20.58
C ASP A 550 -1.47 7.56 -20.52
N LEU A 551 -1.63 8.66 -19.79
CA LEU A 551 -2.92 9.32 -19.55
C LEU A 551 -3.12 10.58 -20.40
N GLN A 552 -2.33 10.82 -21.45
CA GLN A 552 -2.48 12.00 -22.32
C GLN A 552 -3.66 11.96 -23.28
#